data_AF-C1ARA8-F1
#
_entry.id   AF-C1ARA8-F1
#
_cell.length_a   1.000
_cell.length_b   1.000
_cell.length_c   1.000
_cell.angle_alpha   90.00
_cell.angle_beta   90.00
_cell.angle_gamma   90.00
#
_symmetry.space_group_name_H-M   'P 1'
#
loop_
_entity.id
_entity.type
_entity.pdbx_description
1 polymer ?
#
loop_
_entity_poly.entity_id
_entity_poly.type
_entity_poly.pdbx_seq_one_letter_code
_entity_poly.pdbx_strand_id
1 'polypeptide(L)' 'MNMGKKIRHRVETAEGAAKKAVGRATGNAHLEAEGSKEQARGNAKQMGDKVKDAGKKIKNALKH' A
#
# COMPACT_ATOMS: atom_id res chain seq x y z
N MET A 1 1.13 3.56 20.23
CA MET A 1 1.33 3.02 18.86
C MET A 1 1.28 4.17 17.84
N ASN A 2 2.16 4.15 16.82
CA ASN A 2 1.83 4.52 15.43
C ASN A 2 1.90 5.97 14.89
N MET A 3 2.47 7.01 15.54
CA MET A 3 2.69 8.29 14.82
C MET A 3 3.69 8.13 13.66
N GLY A 4 4.86 7.54 13.93
CA GLY A 4 5.87 7.29 12.90
C GLY A 4 5.40 6.36 11.77
N LYS A 5 4.56 5.36 12.09
CA LYS A 5 4.02 4.43 11.08
C LYS A 5 2.96 5.07 10.18
N LYS A 6 2.08 5.95 10.72
CA LYS A 6 1.13 6.71 9.90
C LYS A 6 1.84 7.73 9.01
N ILE A 7 2.87 8.40 9.53
CA ILE A 7 3.70 9.34 8.76
C ILE A 7 4.42 8.59 7.64
N ARG A 8 5.08 7.49 7.94
CA ARG A 8 5.83 6.70 6.95
C ARG A 8 4.94 6.16 5.83
N HIS A 9 3.74 5.68 6.16
CA HIS A 9 2.76 5.25 5.16
C HIS A 9 2.26 6.41 4.26
N ARG A 10 2.06 7.60 4.84
CA ARG A 10 1.71 8.82 4.08
C ARG A 10 2.87 9.26 3.17
N VAL A 11 4.11 9.19 3.66
CA VAL A 11 5.32 9.52 2.90
C VAL A 11 5.50 8.55 1.74
N GLU A 12 5.44 7.24 1.96
CA GLU A 12 5.53 6.23 0.89
C GLU A 12 4.43 6.41 -0.19
N THR A 13 3.21 6.74 0.24
CA THR A 13 2.10 7.04 -0.69
C THR A 13 2.37 8.32 -1.49
N ALA A 14 2.90 9.35 -0.84
CA ALA A 14 3.24 10.62 -1.48
C ALA A 14 4.42 10.47 -2.45
N GLU A 15 5.45 9.71 -2.08
CA GLU A 15 6.58 9.37 -2.95
C GLU A 15 6.13 8.59 -4.19
N GLY A 16 5.28 7.57 -4.02
CA GLY A 16 4.74 6.81 -5.15
C GLY A 16 3.91 7.68 -6.10
N ALA A 17 3.09 8.58 -5.57
CA ALA A 17 2.33 9.54 -6.37
C ALA A 17 3.24 10.55 -7.09
N ALA A 18 4.29 11.03 -6.40
CA ALA A 18 5.27 11.95 -6.96
C ALA A 18 6.07 11.27 -8.08
N LYS A 19 6.58 10.06 -7.89
CA LYS A 19 7.25 9.26 -8.93
C LYS A 19 6.35 9.08 -10.16
N LYS A 20 5.06 8.83 -9.95
CA LYS A 20 4.09 8.70 -11.05
C LYS A 20 3.88 10.01 -11.81
N ALA A 21 3.72 11.12 -11.09
CA ALA A 21 3.54 12.45 -11.68
C ALA A 21 4.80 12.91 -12.44
N VAL A 22 5.98 12.74 -11.83
CA VAL A 22 7.28 13.05 -12.45
C VAL A 22 7.54 12.15 -13.64
N GLY A 23 7.24 10.85 -13.54
CA GLY A 23 7.37 9.90 -14.65
C GLY A 23 6.48 10.27 -15.84
N ARG A 24 5.24 10.68 -15.60
CA ARG A 24 4.36 11.23 -16.65
C ARG A 24 4.89 12.52 -17.26
N ALA A 25 5.31 13.46 -16.43
CA ALA A 25 5.76 14.77 -16.88
C ALA A 25 7.07 14.70 -17.68
N THR A 26 7.96 13.77 -17.34
CA THR A 26 9.27 13.58 -17.99
C THR A 26 9.26 12.50 -19.07
N GLY A 27 8.14 11.81 -19.30
CA GLY A 27 8.05 10.67 -20.21
C GLY A 27 8.83 9.43 -19.74
N ASN A 28 9.22 9.37 -18.47
CA ASN A 28 10.00 8.27 -17.91
C ASN A 28 9.07 7.14 -17.44
N ALA A 29 8.91 6.14 -18.31
CA ALA A 29 8.09 4.94 -18.07
C ALA A 29 8.53 4.15 -16.81
N HIS A 30 9.80 4.21 -16.42
CA HIS A 30 10.28 3.53 -15.22
C HIS A 30 9.68 4.16 -13.96
N LEU A 31 9.74 5.49 -13.82
CA LEU A 31 9.18 6.20 -12.66
C LEU A 31 7.66 6.04 -12.56
N GLU A 32 6.96 6.05 -13.69
CA GLU A 32 5.51 5.78 -13.71
C GLU A 32 5.19 4.34 -13.27
N ALA A 33 5.96 3.36 -13.78
CA ALA A 33 5.79 1.96 -13.45
C ALA A 33 6.10 1.67 -11.97
N GLU A 34 7.15 2.26 -11.40
CA GLU A 34 7.46 2.17 -9.97
C GLU A 34 6.31 2.70 -9.11
N GLY A 35 5.84 3.93 -9.39
CA GLY A 35 4.73 4.54 -8.64
C GLY A 35 3.44 3.72 -8.71
N SER A 36 3.10 3.18 -9.89
CA SER A 36 1.97 2.26 -10.06
C SER A 36 2.15 0.94 -9.31
N LYS A 37 3.34 0.32 -9.37
CA LYS A 37 3.63 -0.93 -8.67
C LYS A 37 3.57 -0.77 -7.16
N GLU A 38 4.09 0.33 -6.62
CA GLU A 38 4.04 0.67 -5.19
C GLU A 38 2.59 0.82 -4.71
N GLN A 39 1.77 1.59 -5.43
CA GLN A 39 0.34 1.73 -5.11
C GLN A 39 -0.39 0.39 -5.15
N ALA A 40 -0.16 -0.42 -6.17
CA ALA A 40 -0.80 -1.72 -6.32
C ALA A 40 -0.40 -2.67 -5.19
N ARG A 41 0.89 -2.74 -4.83
CA ARG A 41 1.39 -3.53 -3.69
C ARG A 41 0.79 -3.05 -2.37
N GLY A 42 0.71 -1.74 -2.15
CA GLY A 42 0.14 -1.15 -0.93
C GLY A 42 -1.33 -1.52 -0.75
N ASN A 43 -2.14 -1.37 -1.81
CA ASN A 43 -3.55 -1.77 -1.78
C ASN A 43 -3.72 -3.28 -1.60
N ALA A 44 -2.95 -4.09 -2.33
CA ALA A 44 -2.99 -5.55 -2.21
C ALA A 44 -2.63 -6.01 -0.80
N LYS A 45 -1.60 -5.40 -0.17
CA LYS A 45 -1.27 -5.68 1.23
C LYS A 45 -2.41 -5.32 2.17
N GLN A 46 -2.97 -4.12 2.07
CA GLN A 46 -4.06 -3.69 2.96
C GLN A 46 -5.30 -4.58 2.82
N MET A 47 -5.66 -4.96 1.58
CA MET A 47 -6.77 -5.88 1.34
C MET A 47 -6.46 -7.28 1.86
N GLY A 48 -5.26 -7.80 1.61
CA GLY A 48 -4.81 -9.10 2.10
C GLY A 48 -4.76 -9.20 3.62
N ASP A 49 -4.29 -8.14 4.30
CA ASP A 49 -4.29 -8.06 5.76
C ASP A 49 -5.71 -8.04 6.32
N LYS A 50 -6.64 -7.26 5.74
CA LYS A 50 -8.05 -7.26 6.15
C LYS A 50 -8.71 -8.63 5.99
N VAL A 51 -8.49 -9.30 4.85
CA VAL A 51 -9.04 -10.64 4.59
C VAL A 51 -8.45 -11.68 5.56
N LYS A 52 -7.14 -11.64 5.81
CA LYS A 52 -6.49 -12.52 6.79
C LYS A 52 -6.98 -12.26 8.21
N ASP A 53 -7.18 -11.00 8.60
CA ASP A 53 -7.67 -10.63 9.94
C ASP A 53 -9.12 -11.08 10.15
N ALA A 54 -9.98 -10.87 9.15
CA ALA A 54 -11.36 -11.37 9.16
C ALA A 54 -11.40 -12.92 9.23
N GLY A 55 -10.58 -13.60 8.41
CA GLY A 55 -10.47 -15.05 8.45
C GLY A 55 -9.93 -15.59 9.78
N LYS A 56 -8.96 -14.91 10.40
CA LYS A 56 -8.48 -15.24 11.75
C LYS A 56 -9.59 -15.06 12.79
N LYS A 57 -10.38 -13.98 12.75
CA LYS A 57 -11.50 -13.77 13.68
C LYS A 57 -12.55 -14.87 13.55
N ILE A 58 -12.94 -15.24 12.33
CA ILE A 58 -13.91 -16.31 12.07
C ILE A 58 -13.38 -17.65 12.57
N LYS A 59 -12.12 -17.99 12.24
CA LYS A 59 -11.47 -19.22 12.70
C LYS A 59 -11.38 -19.30 14.23
N ASN A 60 -11.15 -18.18 14.91
CA ASN A 60 -11.07 -18.14 16.37
C ASN A 60 -12.46 -18.27 17.02
N ALA A 61 -13.49 -17.69 16.40
CA ALA A 61 -14.88 -17.82 16.85
C ALA A 61 -15.44 -19.24 16.67
N LEU A 62 -15.00 -19.97 15.63
CA LEU A 62 -15.37 -21.38 15.38
C LEU A 62 -14.59 -22.40 16.22
N LYS A 63 -13.51 -21.97 16.90
CA LYS A 63 -12.66 -22.84 17.73
C LYS A 63 -13.00 -22.71 19.24
N HIS A 64 -14.02 -21.93 19.59
CA HIS A 64 -14.56 -21.83 20.95
C HIS A 64 -15.77 -22.74 21.11
#